data_AF-A0A382MLS7-F1
#
_entry.id   AF-A0A382MLS7-F1
#
_cell.length_a   1.000
_cell.length_b   1.000
_cell.length_c   1.000
_cell.angle_alpha   90.00
_cell.angle_beta   90.00
_cell.angle_gamma   90.00
#
_symmetry.space_group_name_H-M   'P 1'
#
loop_
_entity.id
_entity.type
_entity.pdbx_description
1 polymer ?
#
loop_
_entity_poly.entity_id
_entity_poly.type
_entity_poly.pdbx_seq_one_letter_code
_entity_poly.pdbx_strand_id
1 'polypeptide(L)' 'MQHSDKKLGKVISDLERDQIASIEKTLTSLNPSEIARLLESLTPGKRKIIWQLVGQDDEGDV' A
#
# COMPACT_ATOMS: atom_id res chain seq x y z
N MET A 1 6.31 -2.94 -16.47
CA MET A 1 6.28 -1.61 -15.80
C MET A 1 4.88 -0.98 -15.75
N GLN A 2 4.04 -1.05 -16.79
CA GLN A 2 2.72 -0.38 -16.80
C GLN A 2 1.72 -0.80 -15.70
N HIS A 3 1.78 -2.04 -15.20
CA HIS A 3 0.82 -2.52 -14.19
C HIS A 3 1.05 -1.95 -12.78
N SER A 4 2.31 -1.76 -12.40
CA SER A 4 2.67 -1.27 -11.06
C SER A 4 2.24 0.19 -10.88
N ASP A 5 2.43 1.05 -11.88
CA ASP A 5 2.01 2.47 -11.81
C ASP A 5 0.48 2.60 -11.67
N LYS A 6 -0.28 1.71 -12.30
CA LYS A 6 -1.75 1.67 -12.15
C LYS A 6 -2.17 1.25 -10.74
N LYS A 7 -1.47 0.28 -10.13
CA LYS A 7 -1.73 -0.12 -8.73
C LYS A 7 -1.38 1.00 -7.75
N LEU A 8 -0.29 1.73 -7.98
CA LEU A 8 0.09 2.90 -7.17
C LEU A 8 -0.98 4.00 -7.22
N GLY A 9 -1.42 4.39 -8.42
CA GLY A 9 -2.48 5.39 -8.58
C GLY A 9 -3.79 4.99 -7.91
N LYS A 10 -4.10 3.68 -7.91
CA LYS A 10 -5.27 3.14 -7.21
C LYS A 10 -5.15 3.30 -5.69
N VAL A 11 -4.01 2.95 -5.08
CA VAL A 11 -3.81 3.10 -3.63
C VAL A 11 -3.94 4.57 -3.20
N ILE A 12 -3.37 5.50 -3.98
CA ILE A 12 -3.48 6.94 -3.70
C ILE A 12 -4.94 7.41 -3.76
N SER A 13 -5.66 6.98 -4.79
CA SER A 13 -7.07 7.27 -5.01
C SER A 13 -7.97 6.70 -3.91
N ASP A 14 -7.62 5.54 -3.37
CA ASP A 14 -8.37 4.86 -2.31
C ASP A 14 -8.08 5.49 -0.95
N LEU A 15 -6.84 5.96 -0.70
CA LEU A 15 -6.47 6.73 0.49
C LEU A 15 -7.24 8.06 0.60
N GLU A 16 -7.56 8.69 -0.54
CA GLU A 16 -8.36 9.93 -0.56
C GLU A 16 -9.85 9.70 -0.30
N ARG A 17 -10.30 8.45 -0.40
CA ARG A 17 -11.70 8.04 -0.22
C ARG A 17 -11.91 7.15 1.02
N ASP A 18 -10.89 7.04 1.86
CA ASP A 18 -10.85 6.17 3.05
C ASP A 18 -11.27 4.71 2.76
N GLN A 19 -10.91 4.17 1.60
CA GLN A 19 -11.29 2.82 1.16
C GLN A 19 -10.31 1.74 1.66
N ILE A 20 -10.23 1.56 2.98
CA ILE A 20 -9.22 0.70 3.64
C ILE A 20 -9.21 -0.74 3.09
N ALA A 21 -10.35 -1.42 2.98
CA ALA A 21 -10.42 -2.79 2.47
C ALA A 21 -9.89 -2.92 1.02
N SER A 22 -10.09 -1.88 0.20
CA SER A 22 -9.59 -1.83 -1.18
C SER A 22 -8.07 -1.61 -1.21
N ILE A 23 -7.56 -0.83 -0.27
CA ILE A 23 -6.11 -0.60 -0.07
C ILE A 23 -5.46 -1.91 0.33
N GLU A 24 -5.93 -2.57 1.39
CA GLU A 24 -5.41 -3.85 1.89
C GLU A 24 -5.34 -4.90 0.78
N LYS A 25 -6.45 -5.12 0.06
CA LYS A 25 -6.48 -6.04 -1.08
C LYS A 25 -5.47 -5.70 -2.17
N THR A 26 -5.17 -4.41 -2.36
CA THR A 26 -4.16 -3.99 -3.32
C THR A 26 -2.77 -4.27 -2.78
N LEU A 27 -2.51 -3.95 -1.50
CA LEU A 27 -1.23 -4.15 -0.81
C LEU A 27 -0.83 -5.63 -0.78
N THR A 28 -1.76 -6.55 -0.46
CA THR A 28 -1.49 -8.00 -0.47
C THR A 28 -1.14 -8.55 -1.86
N SER A 29 -1.42 -7.79 -2.93
CA SER A 29 -1.06 -8.14 -4.30
C SER A 29 0.27 -7.53 -4.78
N LEU A 30 0.94 -6.73 -3.94
CA LEU A 30 2.22 -6.09 -4.25
C LEU A 30 3.37 -6.93 -3.69
N ASN A 31 4.47 -6.97 -4.43
CA ASN A 31 5.71 -7.52 -3.88
C ASN A 31 6.45 -6.48 -3.01
N PRO A 32 7.45 -6.89 -2.21
CA PRO A 32 8.18 -5.97 -1.33
C PRO A 32 8.79 -4.74 -2.03
N SER A 33 9.31 -4.91 -3.25
CA SER A 33 9.89 -3.79 -4.01
C SER A 33 8.82 -2.79 -4.48
N GLU A 34 7.63 -3.27 -4.83
CA GLU A 34 6.49 -2.41 -5.18
C GLU A 34 5.95 -1.67 -3.94
N ILE A 35 5.92 -2.31 -2.78
CA ILE A 35 5.57 -1.66 -1.50
C ILE A 35 6.60 -0.59 -1.14
N ALA A 36 7.90 -0.86 -1.26
CA ALA A 36 8.95 0.13 -1.01
C ALA A 36 8.78 1.37 -1.91
N ARG A 37 8.58 1.15 -3.22
CA ARG A 37 8.35 2.25 -4.18
C ARG A 37 7.06 3.02 -3.89
N LEU A 38 6.00 2.36 -3.42
CA LEU A 38 4.78 3.02 -2.96
C LEU A 38 5.09 3.95 -1.78
N LEU A 39 5.76 3.46 -0.74
CA LEU A 39 6.07 4.23 0.46
C LEU A 39 6.94 5.47 0.17
N GLU A 40 7.87 5.35 -0.78
CA GLU A 40 8.70 6.48 -1.26
C GLU A 40 7.88 7.56 -1.96
N SER A 41 6.80 7.19 -2.65
CA SER A 41 5.93 8.12 -3.39
C SER A 41 4.92 8.88 -2.51
N LEU A 42 4.71 8.44 -1.27
CA LEU A 42 3.69 8.99 -0.37
C LEU A 42 4.25 10.09 0.55
N THR A 43 3.37 11.05 0.88
CA THR A 43 3.63 12.01 1.95
C THR A 43 3.77 11.30 3.31
N PRO A 44 4.46 11.88 4.30
CA PRO A 44 4.71 11.22 5.59
C PRO A 44 3.44 10.71 6.28
N GLY A 45 2.33 11.46 6.20
CA GLY A 45 1.03 11.05 6.75
C GLY A 45 0.47 9.80 6.08
N LYS A 46 0.36 9.81 4.73
CA LYS A 46 -0.13 8.67 3.95
C LYS A 46 0.79 7.45 4.10
N ARG A 47 2.11 7.66 4.16
CA ARG A 47 3.11 6.60 4.38
C ARG A 47 2.89 5.87 5.70
N LYS A 48 2.63 6.61 6.80
CA LYS A 48 2.39 6.00 8.11
C LYS A 48 1.18 5.07 8.08
N ILE A 49 0.11 5.46 7.40
CA ILE A 49 -1.10 4.62 7.25
C ILE A 49 -0.75 3.33 6.52
N ILE A 50 -0.12 3.41 5.34
CA ILE A 50 0.26 2.22 4.57
C ILE A 50 1.21 1.31 5.35
N TRP A 51 2.19 1.87 6.07
CA TRP A 51 3.11 1.09 6.89
C TRP A 51 2.40 0.27 7.98
N GLN A 52 1.35 0.82 8.61
CA GLN A 52 0.55 0.09 9.60
C GLN A 52 -0.33 -1.00 8.98
N LEU A 53 -0.77 -0.83 7.73
CA LEU A 53 -1.55 -1.84 7.03
C LEU A 53 -0.67 -3.03 6.58
N VAL A 54 0.56 -2.75 6.13
CA VAL A 54 1.51 -3.81 5.74
C VAL A 54 1.99 -4.62 6.95
N GLY A 55 2.24 -3.94 8.08
CA GLY A 55 2.72 -4.62 9.30
C GLY A 55 1.69 -5.56 9.95
N GLN A 56 0.40 -5.45 9.62
CA GLN A 56 -0.64 -6.36 10.12
C GLN A 56 -0.64 -7.73 9.40
N ASP A 57 -0.06 -7.83 8.21
CA ASP A 57 -0.03 -9.07 7.42
C ASP A 57 1.25 -9.90 7.67
N ASP A 58 2.27 -9.29 8.28
CA ASP A 58 3.59 -9.89 8.57
C ASP A 58 3.68 -10.44 10.02
N GLU A 59 2.56 -10.48 10.75
CA GLU A 59 2.44 -11.22 12.02
C GLU A 59 2.39 -12.73 11.72
N GLY A 60 3.48 -13.28 11.17
CA GLY A 60 3.69 -14.71 11.10
C GLY A 60 3.77 -15.28 12.52
N ASP A 61 2.96 -16.30 12.80
CA ASP A 61 3.02 -17.11 14.03
C ASP A 61 4.49 -17.52 14.30
N VAL A 62 5.02 -17.13 15.47
CA VAL A 62 6.34 -17.53 15.99
C VAL A 62 6.33 -18.90 16.64
#